data_AF-A0A2J6TTL6-F1
#
_entry.id   AF-A0A2J6TTL6-F1
#
_cell.length_a   1.000
_cell.length_b   1.000
_cell.length_c   1.000
_cell.angle_alpha   90.00
_cell.angle_beta   90.00
_cell.angle_gamma   90.00
#
_symmetry.space_group_name_H-M   'P 1'
#
loop_
_entity.id
_entity.type
_entity.pdbx_description
1 polymer ?
#
loop_
_entity_poly.entity_id
_entity_poly.type
_entity_poly.pdbx_seq_one_letter_code
_entity_poly.pdbx_strand_id
1 'polypeptide(L)'
;MATESYTTIHSGYKLTPYTFEKRSRTAAEYHAQRHGDVWFNTRPWKTERIINEAKALELLAKRTRIPIPQFIRCGQNDDGSMFLTMSRVDGIDLSEVGKECQKPGGVKYNDGGECNKCMNIAKANASHFIQTILLPELAKLRSNKTGLDGFVLPPAWMPEYDTRLHHSCFVIPCTLQYCTI
;
A
#
# COMPACT_ATOMS: atom_id res chain seq x y z
N MET A 1 -3.96 -11.64 -19.36
CA MET A 1 -3.29 -12.02 -18.09
C MET A 1 -4.15 -13.06 -17.38
N ALA A 2 -3.54 -14.02 -16.67
CA ALA A 2 -4.29 -15.03 -15.92
C ALA A 2 -4.72 -14.49 -14.55
N THR A 3 -5.66 -15.18 -13.90
CA THR A 3 -5.97 -14.93 -12.49
C THR A 3 -4.87 -15.56 -11.64
N GLU A 4 -4.30 -14.79 -10.74
CA GLU A 4 -3.24 -15.21 -9.83
C GLU A 4 -3.70 -15.02 -8.39
N SER A 5 -3.23 -15.86 -7.49
CA SER A 5 -3.53 -15.75 -6.07
C SER A 5 -2.31 -16.16 -5.26
N TYR A 6 -2.00 -15.38 -4.25
CA TYR A 6 -0.87 -15.63 -3.36
C TYR A 6 -1.17 -15.11 -1.96
N THR A 7 -0.41 -15.58 -0.98
CA THR A 7 -0.59 -15.20 0.41
C THR A 7 0.72 -14.79 1.04
N THR A 8 0.67 -13.83 1.94
CA THR A 8 1.74 -13.52 2.88
C THR A 8 1.36 -14.00 4.27
N ILE A 9 2.25 -13.85 5.24
CA ILE A 9 1.93 -14.06 6.66
C ILE A 9 0.74 -13.20 7.14
N HIS A 10 0.41 -12.12 6.43
CA HIS A 10 -0.49 -11.07 6.88
C HIS A 10 -1.82 -10.98 6.12
N SER A 11 -1.81 -11.33 4.84
CA SER A 11 -2.94 -11.10 3.93
C SER A 11 -2.89 -12.09 2.77
N GLY A 12 -4.07 -12.42 2.25
CA GLY A 12 -4.23 -13.07 0.95
C GLY A 12 -4.47 -12.03 -0.15
N TYR A 13 -4.04 -12.35 -1.36
CA TYR A 13 -4.14 -11.49 -2.52
C TYR A 13 -4.68 -12.28 -3.71
N LYS A 14 -5.52 -11.62 -4.50
CA LYS A 14 -6.07 -12.17 -5.74
C LYS A 14 -5.98 -11.11 -6.82
N LEU A 15 -5.29 -11.44 -7.90
CA LEU A 15 -5.10 -10.57 -9.05
C LEU A 15 -5.88 -11.14 -10.22
N THR A 16 -6.69 -10.30 -10.85
CA THR A 16 -7.34 -10.59 -12.13
C THR A 16 -6.77 -9.65 -13.20
N PRO A 17 -7.16 -9.75 -14.48
CA PRO A 17 -6.74 -8.77 -15.49
C PRO A 17 -7.12 -7.33 -15.14
N TYR A 18 -8.18 -7.12 -14.36
CA TYR A 18 -8.76 -5.79 -14.14
C TYR A 18 -8.81 -5.36 -12.67
N THR A 19 -8.60 -6.30 -11.74
CA THR A 19 -8.75 -6.03 -10.32
C THR A 19 -7.61 -6.61 -9.49
N PHE A 20 -7.35 -5.94 -8.39
CA PHE A 20 -6.53 -6.40 -7.29
C PHE A 20 -7.40 -6.50 -6.05
N GLU A 21 -7.44 -7.66 -5.42
CA GLU A 21 -8.14 -7.89 -4.17
C GLU A 21 -7.14 -8.28 -3.07
N LYS A 22 -7.29 -7.62 -1.93
CA LYS A 22 -6.55 -7.92 -0.70
C LYS A 22 -7.54 -8.39 0.35
N ARG A 23 -7.21 -9.46 1.06
CA ARG A 23 -8.04 -10.06 2.11
C ARG A 23 -7.22 -10.27 3.38
N SER A 24 -7.81 -9.99 4.55
CA SER A 24 -7.23 -10.40 5.84
C SER A 24 -7.28 -11.92 5.97
N ARG A 25 -6.29 -12.54 6.61
CA ARG A 25 -6.36 -13.99 6.88
C ARG A 25 -7.29 -14.28 8.06
N THR A 26 -7.98 -15.42 7.99
CA THR A 26 -8.78 -15.96 9.09
C THR A 26 -7.89 -16.54 10.19
N ALA A 27 -8.44 -16.72 11.39
CA ALA A 27 -7.71 -17.36 12.48
C ALA A 27 -7.22 -18.77 12.10
N ALA A 28 -8.08 -19.56 11.44
CA ALA A 28 -7.72 -20.89 10.95
C ALA A 28 -6.51 -20.86 9.99
N GLU A 29 -6.49 -19.90 9.05
CA GLU A 29 -5.37 -19.73 8.13
C GLU A 29 -4.07 -19.36 8.84
N TYR A 30 -4.14 -18.57 9.90
CA TYR A 30 -2.98 -18.27 10.73
C TYR A 30 -2.49 -19.53 11.44
N HIS A 31 -3.36 -20.20 12.20
CA HIS A 31 -3.00 -21.37 13.01
C HIS A 31 -2.53 -22.58 12.19
N ALA A 32 -2.85 -22.63 10.89
CA ALA A 32 -2.29 -23.63 9.98
C ALA A 32 -0.78 -23.45 9.71
N GLN A 33 -0.20 -22.29 10.03
CA GLN A 33 1.23 -22.02 9.86
C GLN A 33 2.03 -22.24 11.14
N ARG A 34 3.29 -22.62 10.99
CA ARG A 34 4.23 -22.71 12.11
C ARG A 34 4.40 -21.33 12.76
N HIS A 35 4.20 -21.24 14.08
CA HIS A 35 4.14 -19.99 14.85
C HIS A 35 2.98 -19.04 14.46
N GLY A 36 1.96 -19.56 13.78
CA GLY A 36 0.78 -18.82 13.33
C GLY A 36 0.02 -18.09 14.43
N ASP A 37 -0.02 -18.68 15.61
CA ASP A 37 -0.57 -18.12 16.84
C ASP A 37 0.14 -16.82 17.26
N VAL A 38 1.47 -16.79 17.21
CA VAL A 38 2.26 -15.60 17.52
C VAL A 38 1.92 -14.47 16.54
N TRP A 39 1.85 -14.77 15.24
CA TRP A 39 1.52 -13.78 14.21
C TRP A 39 0.07 -13.30 14.28
N PHE A 40 -0.85 -14.17 14.68
CA PHE A 40 -2.24 -13.81 14.86
C PHE A 40 -2.41 -12.83 16.01
N ASN A 41 -1.71 -13.06 17.12
CA ASN A 41 -1.80 -12.26 18.34
C ASN A 41 -1.02 -10.95 18.25
N THR A 42 0.14 -10.92 17.58
CA THR A 42 1.02 -9.72 17.47
C THR A 42 0.57 -8.71 16.42
N ARG A 43 -0.53 -8.97 15.71
CA ARG A 43 -1.05 -8.06 14.68
C ARG A 43 -2.50 -7.67 14.99
N PRO A 44 -2.71 -6.68 15.87
CA PRO A 44 -4.03 -6.14 16.14
C PRO A 44 -4.59 -5.39 14.92
N TRP A 45 -5.90 -5.13 14.99
CA TRP A 45 -6.66 -4.32 14.05
C TRP A 45 -6.63 -4.79 12.59
N LYS A 46 -6.66 -6.10 12.36
CA LYS A 46 -6.61 -6.71 11.01
C LYS A 46 -7.75 -6.20 10.11
N THR A 47 -8.93 -6.05 10.69
CA THR A 47 -10.14 -5.56 10.02
C THR A 47 -10.00 -4.08 9.69
N GLU A 48 -9.65 -3.28 10.68
CA GLU A 48 -9.54 -1.83 10.59
C GLU A 48 -8.39 -1.41 9.66
N ARG A 49 -7.34 -2.24 9.51
CA ARG A 49 -6.31 -2.03 8.50
C ARG A 49 -6.85 -2.05 7.07
N ILE A 50 -7.74 -2.98 6.75
CA ILE A 50 -8.37 -3.05 5.42
C ILE A 50 -9.36 -1.90 5.23
N ILE A 51 -10.13 -1.56 6.26
CA ILE A 51 -11.06 -0.43 6.23
C ILE A 51 -10.30 0.89 6.01
N ASN A 52 -9.22 1.12 6.77
CA ASN A 52 -8.43 2.34 6.64
C ASN A 52 -7.78 2.47 5.26
N GLU A 53 -7.35 1.35 4.67
CA GLU A 53 -6.84 1.33 3.30
C GLU A 53 -7.92 1.71 2.28
N ALA A 54 -9.13 1.18 2.42
CA ALA A 54 -10.27 1.56 1.59
C ALA A 54 -10.59 3.06 1.70
N LYS A 55 -10.67 3.57 2.94
CA LYS A 55 -10.96 4.99 3.22
C LYS A 55 -9.86 5.93 2.73
N ALA A 56 -8.60 5.51 2.85
CA ALA A 56 -7.47 6.26 2.30
C ALA A 56 -7.57 6.37 0.78
N LEU A 57 -7.89 5.28 0.07
CA LEU A 57 -8.10 5.32 -1.39
C LEU A 57 -9.25 6.26 -1.77
N GLU A 58 -10.39 6.18 -1.08
CA GLU A 58 -11.52 7.10 -1.33
C GLU A 58 -11.15 8.56 -1.08
N LEU A 59 -10.41 8.85 0.01
CA LEU A 59 -9.99 10.19 0.36
C LEU A 59 -9.03 10.76 -0.69
N LEU A 60 -8.00 9.98 -1.07
CA LEU A 60 -7.01 10.37 -2.06
C LEU A 60 -7.66 10.61 -3.42
N ALA A 61 -8.57 9.74 -3.86
CA ALA A 61 -9.30 9.89 -5.12
C ALA A 61 -10.14 11.18 -5.17
N LYS A 62 -10.74 11.57 -4.04
CA LYS A 62 -11.60 12.76 -3.95
C LYS A 62 -10.82 14.06 -3.80
N ARG A 63 -9.64 14.02 -3.18
CA ARG A 63 -8.96 15.23 -2.70
C ARG A 63 -7.62 15.50 -3.39
N THR A 64 -7.12 14.58 -4.19
CA THR A 64 -5.82 14.70 -4.85
C THR A 64 -5.93 14.36 -6.33
N ARG A 65 -4.90 14.76 -7.08
CA ARG A 65 -4.70 14.31 -8.47
C ARG A 65 -3.68 13.18 -8.59
N ILE A 66 -3.36 12.51 -7.48
CA ILE A 66 -2.41 11.40 -7.50
C ILE A 66 -3.06 10.24 -8.27
N PRO A 67 -2.39 9.69 -9.29
CA PRO A 67 -2.86 8.49 -9.95
C PRO A 67 -2.78 7.32 -8.97
N ILE A 68 -3.94 6.84 -8.52
CA ILE A 68 -4.08 5.72 -7.60
C ILE A 68 -5.04 4.68 -8.19
N PRO A 69 -4.97 3.40 -7.75
CA PRO A 69 -5.99 2.42 -8.06
C PRO A 69 -7.39 2.91 -7.69
N GLN A 70 -8.37 2.68 -8.57
CA GLN A 70 -9.76 3.02 -8.30
C GLN A 70 -10.31 2.05 -7.25
N PHE A 71 -10.85 2.60 -6.17
CA PHE A 71 -11.61 1.82 -5.19
C PHE A 71 -12.87 1.22 -5.85
N ILE A 72 -13.10 -0.09 -5.67
CA ILE A 72 -14.29 -0.78 -6.19
C ILE A 72 -15.23 -1.13 -5.05
N ARG A 73 -14.75 -1.89 -4.06
CA ARG A 73 -15.56 -2.32 -2.91
C ARG A 73 -14.69 -2.76 -1.73
N CYS A 74 -15.27 -2.72 -0.54
CA CYS A 74 -14.71 -3.27 0.69
C CYS A 74 -15.85 -3.95 1.47
N GLY A 75 -15.57 -5.03 2.18
CA GLY A 75 -16.58 -5.75 2.96
C GLY A 75 -16.01 -6.88 3.80
N GLN A 76 -16.90 -7.59 4.48
CA GLN A 76 -16.60 -8.79 5.23
C GLN A 76 -17.13 -10.01 4.47
N ASN A 77 -16.35 -11.09 4.43
CA ASN A 77 -16.76 -12.39 3.93
C ASN A 77 -17.45 -13.20 5.02
N ASP A 78 -18.15 -14.27 4.64
CA ASP A 78 -18.87 -15.16 5.55
C ASP A 78 -17.95 -15.83 6.61
N ASP A 79 -16.67 -16.00 6.27
CA ASP A 79 -15.64 -16.52 7.17
C ASP A 79 -15.10 -15.49 8.18
N GLY A 80 -15.68 -14.29 8.19
CA GLY A 80 -15.31 -13.17 9.06
C GLY A 80 -14.11 -12.35 8.56
N SER A 81 -13.46 -12.75 7.45
CA SER A 81 -12.34 -12.00 6.89
C SER A 81 -12.79 -10.72 6.18
N MET A 82 -12.01 -9.65 6.32
CA MET A 82 -12.22 -8.42 5.55
C MET A 82 -11.53 -8.48 4.20
N PHE A 83 -12.13 -7.88 3.18
CA PHE A 83 -11.52 -7.70 1.87
C PHE A 83 -11.66 -6.28 1.34
N LEU A 84 -10.72 -5.91 0.46
CA LEU A 84 -10.70 -4.68 -0.32
C LEU A 84 -10.41 -5.06 -1.78
N THR A 85 -11.29 -4.66 -2.69
CA THR A 85 -11.11 -4.79 -4.13
C THR A 85 -10.89 -3.40 -4.75
N MET A 86 -9.86 -3.28 -5.58
CA MET A 86 -9.53 -2.07 -6.34
C MET A 86 -9.21 -2.42 -7.80
N SER A 87 -9.17 -1.41 -8.68
CA SER A 87 -8.73 -1.61 -10.07
C SER A 87 -7.27 -2.04 -10.10
N ARG A 88 -6.92 -2.89 -11.06
CA ARG A 88 -5.52 -3.20 -11.33
C ARG A 88 -4.89 -2.02 -12.09
N VAL A 89 -3.69 -1.65 -11.67
CA VAL A 89 -2.85 -0.69 -12.41
C VAL A 89 -1.78 -1.49 -13.11
N ASP A 90 -1.69 -1.35 -14.43
CA ASP A 90 -0.66 -1.99 -15.22
C ASP A 90 0.68 -1.29 -14.99
N GLY A 91 1.73 -2.07 -14.76
CA GLY A 91 3.05 -1.56 -14.50
C GLY A 91 4.04 -2.66 -14.16
N ILE A 92 5.31 -2.27 -14.07
CA ILE A 92 6.39 -3.11 -13.60
C ILE A 92 6.83 -2.54 -12.26
N ASP A 93 6.96 -3.39 -11.24
CA ASP A 93 7.49 -2.98 -9.95
C ASP A 93 8.89 -2.41 -10.12
N LEU A 94 9.17 -1.29 -9.45
CA LEU A 94 10.44 -0.58 -9.60
C LEU A 94 11.65 -1.48 -9.29
N SER A 95 11.51 -2.46 -8.40
CA SER A 95 12.54 -3.45 -8.09
C SER A 95 12.84 -4.41 -9.25
N GLU A 96 11.89 -4.61 -10.15
CA GLU A 96 11.95 -5.56 -11.26
C GLU A 96 12.46 -4.91 -12.54
N VAL A 97 12.31 -3.58 -12.70
CA VAL A 97 12.66 -2.85 -13.93
C VAL A 97 14.12 -3.05 -14.37
N GLY A 98 15.03 -3.28 -13.42
CA GLY A 98 16.44 -3.48 -13.70
C GLY A 98 16.85 -4.92 -14.01
N LYS A 99 15.98 -5.92 -13.87
CA LYS A 99 16.36 -7.33 -14.07
C LYS A 99 16.63 -7.68 -15.54
N GLU A 100 16.04 -6.93 -16.46
CA GLU A 100 16.23 -7.04 -17.90
C GLU A 100 16.01 -5.70 -18.60
N CYS A 101 16.45 -5.57 -19.85
CA CYS A 101 16.30 -4.33 -20.60
C CYS A 101 14.85 -4.08 -21.04
N GLN A 102 14.22 -3.05 -20.48
CA GLN A 102 12.84 -2.63 -20.78
C GLN A 102 12.76 -1.56 -21.89
N LYS A 103 13.82 -1.35 -22.67
CA LYS A 103 13.83 -0.27 -23.67
C LYS A 103 12.85 -0.58 -24.82
N PRO A 104 11.88 0.29 -25.12
CA PRO A 104 10.99 0.10 -26.25
C PRO A 104 11.72 0.26 -27.59
N GLY A 105 11.17 -0.40 -28.62
CA GLY A 105 11.65 -0.29 -30.01
C GLY A 105 12.80 -1.21 -30.39
N GLY A 106 13.00 -2.34 -29.68
CA GLY A 106 13.93 -3.41 -30.06
C GLY A 106 15.42 -3.11 -29.88
N VAL A 107 15.83 -1.84 -29.85
CA VAL A 107 17.19 -1.42 -29.53
C VAL A 107 17.36 -1.48 -28.01
N LYS A 108 18.06 -2.51 -27.51
CA LYS A 108 18.36 -2.68 -26.09
C LYS A 108 19.56 -1.84 -25.67
N TYR A 109 19.65 -1.50 -24.38
CA TYR A 109 20.84 -0.87 -23.80
C TYR A 109 21.96 -1.87 -23.52
N ASN A 110 21.63 -3.16 -23.39
CA ASN A 110 22.54 -4.26 -23.15
C ASN A 110 21.97 -5.55 -23.77
N ASP A 111 22.84 -6.51 -24.05
CA ASP A 111 22.47 -7.75 -24.75
C ASP A 111 21.79 -8.80 -23.86
N GLY A 112 21.78 -8.59 -22.54
CA GLY A 112 21.10 -9.44 -21.56
C GLY A 112 21.44 -9.08 -20.11
N GLY A 113 20.71 -9.70 -19.18
CA GLY A 113 20.90 -9.51 -17.74
C GLY A 113 20.49 -8.14 -17.22
N GLU A 114 21.00 -7.80 -16.04
CA GLU A 114 20.62 -6.59 -15.32
C GLU A 114 20.92 -5.32 -16.13
N CYS A 115 19.93 -4.43 -16.23
CA CYS A 115 20.01 -3.20 -16.98
C CYS A 115 20.01 -1.98 -16.05
N ASN A 116 21.21 -1.59 -15.59
CA ASN A 116 21.39 -0.42 -14.74
C ASN A 116 20.85 0.88 -15.36
N LYS A 117 20.89 1.00 -16.69
CA LYS A 117 20.37 2.17 -17.39
C LYS A 117 18.84 2.29 -17.29
N CYS A 118 18.11 1.19 -17.48
CA CYS A 118 16.67 1.14 -17.24
C CYS A 118 16.33 1.43 -15.78
N MET A 119 17.05 0.81 -14.85
CA MET A 119 16.86 1.06 -13.41
C MET A 119 17.09 2.52 -13.03
N ASN A 120 18.15 3.16 -13.52
CA ASN A 120 18.45 4.56 -13.23
C ASN A 120 17.39 5.51 -13.80
N ILE A 121 16.91 5.25 -15.03
CA ILE A 121 15.81 6.02 -15.63
C ILE A 121 14.53 5.87 -14.79
N ALA A 122 14.19 4.64 -14.40
CA ALA A 122 12.99 4.39 -13.60
C ALA A 122 13.06 5.04 -12.21
N LYS A 123 14.21 4.98 -11.54
CA LYS A 123 14.45 5.68 -10.28
C LYS A 123 14.35 7.21 -10.45
N ALA A 124 14.91 7.77 -11.52
CA ALA A 124 14.82 9.19 -11.80
C ALA A 124 13.35 9.62 -12.04
N ASN A 125 12.58 8.85 -12.81
CA ASN A 125 11.16 9.10 -13.04
C ASN A 125 10.34 8.99 -11.75
N ALA A 126 10.60 7.97 -10.93
CA ALA A 126 9.93 7.80 -9.63
C ALA A 126 10.24 8.98 -8.70
N SER A 127 11.51 9.37 -8.57
CA SER A 127 11.91 10.54 -7.78
C SER A 127 11.25 11.82 -8.27
N HIS A 128 11.21 12.03 -9.59
CA HIS A 128 10.53 13.19 -10.17
C HIS A 128 9.04 13.19 -9.81
N PHE A 129 8.32 12.09 -10.04
CA PHE A 129 6.90 11.96 -9.69
C PHE A 129 6.64 12.22 -8.20
N ILE A 130 7.49 11.67 -7.32
CA ILE A 130 7.38 11.88 -5.87
C ILE A 130 7.48 13.37 -5.53
N GLN A 131 8.49 14.05 -6.08
CA GLN A 131 8.77 15.45 -5.77
C GLN A 131 7.77 16.42 -6.39
N THR A 132 7.32 16.17 -7.62
CA THR A 132 6.51 17.14 -8.38
C THR A 132 5.02 16.89 -8.29
N ILE A 133 4.58 15.65 -8.05
CA ILE A 133 3.15 15.29 -7.98
C ILE A 133 2.77 14.79 -6.59
N LEU A 134 3.43 13.74 -6.09
CA LEU A 134 2.98 13.05 -4.88
C LEU A 134 3.03 13.95 -3.64
N LEU A 135 4.21 14.47 -3.29
CA LEU A 135 4.39 15.27 -2.09
C LEU A 135 3.57 16.56 -2.10
N PRO A 136 3.51 17.34 -3.20
CA PRO A 136 2.67 18.54 -3.25
C PRO A 136 1.17 18.24 -3.11
N GLU A 137 0.67 17.15 -3.67
CA GLU A 137 -0.75 16.77 -3.53
C GLU A 137 -1.06 16.27 -2.12
N LEU A 138 -0.18 15.46 -1.50
CA LEU A 138 -0.34 15.04 -0.11
C LEU A 138 -0.28 16.23 0.86
N ALA A 139 0.56 17.25 0.59
CA ALA A 139 0.66 18.43 1.42
C ALA A 139 -0.64 19.26 1.49
N LYS A 140 -1.56 19.07 0.54
CA LYS A 140 -2.90 19.69 0.53
C LYS A 140 -3.88 19.00 1.48
N LEU A 141 -3.61 17.77 1.90
CA LEU A 141 -4.48 16.96 2.76
C LEU A 141 -4.35 17.36 4.24
N ARG A 142 -4.44 18.65 4.53
CA ARG A 142 -4.43 19.18 5.88
C ARG A 142 -5.87 19.23 6.39
N SER A 143 -6.11 18.57 7.51
CA SER A 143 -7.41 18.54 8.17
C SER A 143 -7.21 18.56 9.68
N ASN A 144 -8.10 19.23 10.40
CA ASN A 144 -8.21 19.18 11.86
C ASN A 144 -9.11 18.02 12.34
N LYS A 145 -9.55 17.16 11.42
CA LYS A 145 -10.29 15.92 11.68
C LYS A 145 -9.54 14.76 11.03
N THR A 146 -9.60 13.58 11.63
CA THR A 146 -8.86 12.38 11.21
C THR A 146 -9.18 11.89 9.80
N GLY A 147 -10.34 12.26 9.22
CA GLY A 147 -10.66 12.04 7.80
C GLY A 147 -10.84 10.56 7.38
N LEU A 148 -10.69 9.63 8.31
CA LEU A 148 -10.79 8.17 8.15
C LEU A 148 -11.90 7.59 9.06
N ASP A 149 -13.05 8.26 9.11
CA ASP A 149 -14.21 7.86 9.93
C ASP A 149 -13.92 7.62 11.43
N GLY A 150 -12.91 8.31 11.96
CA GLY A 150 -12.63 8.36 13.40
C GLY A 150 -11.57 7.38 13.90
N PHE A 151 -11.27 6.29 13.18
CA PHE A 151 -10.25 5.34 13.61
C PHE A 151 -8.88 5.60 12.96
N VAL A 152 -7.89 5.91 13.79
CA VAL A 152 -6.49 6.06 13.35
C VAL A 152 -5.71 4.85 13.83
N LEU A 153 -5.15 4.09 12.88
CA LEU A 153 -4.23 3.01 13.21
C LEU A 153 -3.02 3.60 13.93
N PRO A 154 -2.71 3.15 15.15
CA PRO A 154 -1.53 3.65 15.83
C PRO A 154 -0.26 3.18 15.10
N PRO A 155 0.84 3.93 15.25
CA PRO A 155 2.13 3.53 14.70
C PRO A 155 2.57 2.16 15.22
N ALA A 156 3.31 1.41 14.40
CA ALA A 156 3.73 0.04 14.74
C ALA A 156 4.64 -0.06 15.99
N TRP A 157 5.30 1.03 16.38
CA TRP A 157 6.13 1.10 17.58
C TRP A 157 5.35 1.46 18.86
N MET A 158 4.06 1.80 18.73
CA MET A 158 3.22 2.13 19.88
C MET A 158 2.71 0.82 20.49
N PRO A 159 3.00 0.55 21.78
CA PRO A 159 2.57 -0.68 22.42
C PRO A 159 1.04 -0.73 22.53
N GLU A 160 0.49 -1.93 22.43
CA GLU A 160 -0.95 -2.23 22.39
C GLU A 160 -1.73 -1.77 23.64
N TYR A 161 -1.04 -1.47 24.74
CA TYR A 161 -1.57 -1.02 26.02
C TYR A 161 -1.36 0.48 26.29
N ASP A 162 -1.00 1.26 25.27
CA ASP A 162 -0.97 2.72 25.39
C ASP A 162 -2.40 3.25 25.57
N THR A 163 -2.78 3.48 26.83
CA THR A 163 -4.13 3.88 27.27
C THR A 163 -4.37 5.38 27.21
N ARG A 164 -3.51 6.15 26.54
CA ARG A 164 -3.68 7.61 26.44
C ARG A 164 -4.95 7.93 25.63
N LEU A 165 -6.01 8.32 26.35
CA LEU A 165 -7.36 8.67 25.88
C LEU A 165 -7.45 9.80 24.84
N HIS A 166 -6.34 10.42 24.45
CA HIS A 166 -6.31 11.60 23.59
C HIS A 166 -5.35 11.39 22.41
N HIS A 167 -5.75 10.59 21.43
CA HIS A 167 -5.24 10.75 20.07
C HIS A 167 -6.12 11.77 19.32
N SER A 168 -6.27 12.96 19.92
CA SER A 168 -6.81 14.13 19.27
C SER A 168 -5.76 14.62 18.28
N CYS A 169 -6.05 14.51 16.99
CA CYS A 169 -5.27 15.09 15.90
C CYS A 169 -3.82 14.61 15.80
N PHE A 170 -3.57 13.62 14.94
CA PHE A 170 -2.30 13.62 14.21
C PHE A 170 -2.32 14.84 13.28
N VAL A 171 -1.82 15.97 13.78
CA VAL A 171 -1.12 16.92 12.91
C VAL A 171 -0.09 16.07 12.18
N ILE A 172 -0.19 15.96 10.85
CA ILE A 172 0.94 15.49 10.04
C ILE A 172 2.09 16.41 10.45
N PRO A 173 3.11 15.96 11.20
CA PRO A 173 4.27 16.78 11.37
C PRO A 173 4.86 16.81 9.96
N CYS A 174 4.82 17.99 9.35
CA CYS A 174 5.82 18.37 8.38
C CYS A 174 7.19 18.18 9.07
N THR A 175 7.72 16.97 9.02
CA THR A 175 9.15 16.68 9.14
C THR A 175 9.59 16.04 7.83
N LEU A 176 9.37 16.78 6.74
CA LEU A 176 10.43 16.99 5.76
C LEU A 176 11.51 17.79 6.47
N GLN A 177 12.25 17.11 7.34
CA GLN A 177 13.52 17.61 7.82
C GLN A 177 14.48 17.39 6.65
N TYR A 178 14.73 18.49 5.95
CA TYR A 178 15.86 18.64 5.05
C TYR A 178 17.09 17.99 5.69
N CYS A 179 17.58 16.90 5.11
CA CYS A 179 19.01 16.61 5.13
C CYS A 179 19.53 17.03 3.76
N THR A 180 19.84 18.32 3.67
CA THR A 180 20.83 18.85 2.73
C THR A 180 22.12 18.99 3.53
N ILE A 181 23.00 17.99 3.38
CA ILE A 181 24.42 17.98 2.98
C ILE A 181 24.88 16.53 3.20
#